data_AF-A0A317A502-F1
#
_entry.id   AF-A0A317A502-F1
#
_cell.length_a   1.000
_cell.length_b   1.000
_cell.length_c   1.000
_cell.angle_alpha   90.00
_cell.angle_beta   90.00
_cell.angle_gamma   90.00
#
_symmetry.space_group_name_H-M   'P 1'
#
loop_
_entity.id
_entity.type
_entity.pdbx_description
1 polymer ?
#
loop_
_entity_poly.entity_id
_entity_poly.type
_entity_poly.pdbx_seq_one_letter_code
_entity_poly.pdbx_strand_id
1 'polypeptide(L)'
;MARTLEQIAFFTESTHDAFTYQNHVRGIRNNLELIHWEDAQNAYCDAVVRKTVHTHACHKGYVSLFPLLTGFLDASHPHLRFVLDLIRNPSHLWTDHGVRSLSEGDKHYGVGDNYWRSPIWINFNYLILERLLSLAQTPGPFQRRCQEIYIQLRRNIVETVYTSYLDTGFVWEQYDPVGGHGQRGQQFTGWTALVVKIMSMPDLEADEGVREMVKGYYEEAKKKAVGNKGVGAGAGSLVVVVGIVGFVYVNRRRFAGMLRRLRRYNN
;
A
#
# COMPACT_ATOMS: atom_id res chain seq x y z
N MET A 1 -4.90 1.24 19.15
CA MET A 1 -4.96 1.10 20.63
C MET A 1 -6.15 0.26 21.06
N ALA A 2 -7.40 0.73 20.97
CA ALA A 2 -8.58 -0.01 21.47
C ALA A 2 -8.68 -1.46 20.93
N ARG A 3 -8.49 -1.70 19.62
CA ARG A 3 -8.42 -3.06 19.04
C ARG A 3 -7.34 -3.95 19.66
N THR A 4 -6.16 -3.38 19.94
CA THR A 4 -5.06 -4.12 20.57
C THR A 4 -5.40 -4.47 22.01
N LEU A 5 -5.98 -3.53 22.76
CA LEU A 5 -6.41 -3.76 24.14
C LEU A 5 -7.57 -4.76 24.22
N GLU A 6 -8.49 -4.74 23.25
CA GLU A 6 -9.51 -5.78 23.10
C GLU A 6 -8.89 -7.17 22.93
N GLN A 7 -7.91 -7.32 22.03
CA GLN A 7 -7.22 -8.59 21.82
C GLN A 7 -6.48 -9.08 23.07
N ILE A 8 -5.82 -8.16 23.80
CA ILE A 8 -5.16 -8.48 25.06
C ILE A 8 -6.20 -8.89 26.11
N ALA A 9 -7.31 -8.15 26.23
CA ALA A 9 -8.37 -8.47 27.18
C ALA A 9 -9.00 -9.84 26.91
N PHE A 10 -9.22 -10.21 25.65
CA PHE A 10 -9.63 -11.57 25.29
C PHE A 10 -8.57 -12.61 25.67
N PHE A 11 -7.29 -12.32 25.40
CA PHE A 11 -6.19 -13.23 25.74
C PHE A 11 -6.03 -13.44 27.25
N THR A 12 -6.28 -12.41 28.05
CA THR A 12 -6.21 -12.48 29.52
C THR A 12 -7.57 -12.80 30.16
N GLU A 13 -8.56 -13.22 29.38
CA GLU A 13 -9.91 -13.59 29.84
C GLU A 13 -10.67 -12.47 30.59
N SER A 14 -10.29 -11.20 30.39
CA SER A 14 -10.97 -10.03 30.96
C SER A 14 -12.16 -9.61 30.08
N THR A 15 -13.29 -10.30 30.24
CA THR A 15 -14.49 -10.10 29.41
C THR A 15 -15.09 -8.69 29.51
N HIS A 16 -15.08 -8.09 30.69
CA HIS A 16 -15.59 -6.73 30.91
C HIS A 16 -14.77 -5.68 30.11
N ASP A 17 -13.45 -5.79 30.15
CA ASP A 17 -12.56 -4.90 29.42
C ASP A 17 -12.67 -5.11 27.92
N ALA A 18 -12.77 -6.38 27.46
CA ALA A 18 -12.96 -6.69 26.06
C ALA A 18 -14.21 -5.99 25.50
N PHE A 19 -15.35 -6.05 26.21
CA PHE A 19 -16.57 -5.36 25.80
C PHE A 19 -16.40 -3.83 25.81
N THR A 20 -15.70 -3.28 26.80
CA THR A 20 -15.39 -1.84 26.87
C THR A 20 -14.59 -1.39 25.65
N TYR A 21 -13.53 -2.12 25.29
CA TYR A 21 -12.71 -1.78 24.12
C TYR A 21 -13.46 -1.98 22.80
N GLN A 22 -14.36 -2.97 22.71
CA GLN A 22 -15.27 -3.10 21.56
C GLN A 22 -16.19 -1.90 21.40
N ASN A 23 -16.74 -1.36 22.49
CA ASN A 23 -17.53 -0.14 22.45
C ASN A 23 -16.68 1.04 21.96
N HIS A 24 -15.43 1.17 22.42
CA HIS A 24 -14.52 2.20 21.93
C HIS A 24 -14.24 2.06 20.43
N VAL A 25 -13.98 0.85 19.92
CA VAL A 25 -13.73 0.62 18.48
C VAL A 25 -14.95 1.01 17.65
N ARG A 26 -16.16 0.66 18.09
CA ARG A 26 -17.42 1.07 17.43
C ARG A 26 -17.61 2.58 17.45
N GLY A 27 -17.39 3.23 18.61
CA GLY A 27 -17.48 4.67 18.75
C GLY A 27 -16.49 5.42 17.85
N ILE A 28 -15.24 4.95 17.77
CA ILE A 28 -14.22 5.53 16.87
C ILE A 28 -14.67 5.43 15.41
N ARG A 29 -15.15 4.25 14.97
CA ARG A 29 -15.64 4.07 13.59
C ARG A 29 -16.76 5.06 13.27
N ASN A 30 -17.76 5.18 14.15
CA ASN A 30 -18.86 6.10 13.93
C ASN A 30 -18.39 7.57 13.88
N ASN A 31 -17.47 7.95 14.77
CA ASN A 31 -16.96 9.32 14.81
C ASN A 31 -16.11 9.66 13.57
N LEU A 32 -15.37 8.71 13.00
CA LEU A 32 -14.64 8.94 11.74
C LEU A 32 -15.60 9.36 10.62
N GLU A 33 -16.75 8.69 10.50
CA GLU A 33 -17.73 9.00 9.47
C GLU A 33 -18.54 10.28 9.77
N LEU A 34 -18.95 10.48 11.03
CA LEU A 34 -19.85 11.59 11.38
C LEU A 34 -19.14 12.91 11.59
N ILE A 35 -17.89 12.88 12.06
CA ILE A 35 -17.17 14.07 12.51
C ILE A 35 -16.02 14.41 11.56
N HIS A 36 -15.31 13.42 11.04
CA HIS A 36 -14.05 13.66 10.34
C HIS A 36 -14.14 13.58 8.81
N TRP A 37 -15.14 12.91 8.25
CA TRP A 37 -15.36 12.91 6.82
C TRP A 37 -15.97 14.24 6.36
N GLU A 38 -15.38 14.85 5.34
CA GLU A 38 -15.90 16.07 4.72
C GLU A 38 -16.21 15.78 3.23
N ASP A 39 -17.49 15.88 2.88
CA ASP A 39 -18.03 15.44 1.59
C ASP A 39 -17.54 16.29 0.41
N ALA A 40 -17.41 17.61 0.57
CA ALA A 40 -16.98 18.48 -0.53
C ALA A 40 -15.52 18.22 -0.92
N GLN A 41 -14.67 17.87 0.04
CA GLN A 41 -13.25 17.58 -0.14
C GLN A 41 -12.98 16.11 -0.44
N ASN A 42 -13.95 15.22 -0.20
CA ASN A 42 -13.82 13.77 -0.26
C ASN A 42 -12.59 13.27 0.54
N ALA A 43 -12.44 13.77 1.76
CA ALA A 43 -11.29 13.48 2.60
C ALA A 43 -11.64 13.45 4.08
N TYR A 44 -10.84 12.71 4.86
CA TYR A 44 -10.84 12.83 6.30
C TYR A 44 -10.01 14.04 6.72
N CYS A 45 -10.56 14.83 7.62
CA CYS A 45 -9.99 16.08 8.10
C CYS A 45 -10.02 16.14 9.63
N ASP A 46 -9.15 16.97 10.19
CA ASP A 46 -9.29 17.37 11.58
C ASP A 46 -10.58 18.19 11.73
N ALA A 47 -11.32 17.94 12.81
CA ALA A 47 -12.59 18.59 13.06
C ALA A 47 -12.49 19.47 14.31
N VAL A 48 -12.88 20.73 14.15
CA VAL A 48 -13.09 21.66 15.27
C VAL A 48 -14.57 21.64 15.58
N VAL A 49 -14.91 20.93 16.65
CA VAL A 49 -16.29 20.80 17.15
C VAL A 49 -16.55 21.83 18.23
N ARG A 50 -17.46 22.77 17.98
CA ARG A 50 -17.97 23.73 18.96
C ARG A 50 -19.50 23.59 19.07
N LYS A 51 -20.08 24.03 20.19
CA LYS A 51 -21.49 23.82 20.59
C LYS A 51 -22.50 23.86 19.43
N THR A 52 -22.37 24.81 18.51
CA THR A 52 -23.30 24.98 17.38
C THR A 52 -22.61 25.03 16.01
N VAL A 53 -21.27 24.93 15.96
CA VAL A 53 -20.50 25.08 14.72
C VAL A 53 -19.44 24.00 14.67
N HIS A 54 -19.49 23.22 13.60
CA HIS A 54 -18.51 22.21 13.26
C HIS A 54 -17.78 22.69 12.00
N THR A 55 -16.45 22.68 12.05
CA THR A 55 -15.62 23.06 10.90
C THR A 55 -14.50 22.06 10.71
N HIS A 56 -14.06 21.88 9.46
CA HIS A 56 -12.98 20.97 9.12
C HIS A 56 -11.73 21.74 8.71
N ALA A 57 -10.59 21.29 9.24
CA ALA A 57 -9.26 21.71 8.79
C ALA A 57 -8.71 20.64 7.85
N CYS A 58 -9.04 20.77 6.56
CA CYS A 58 -8.71 19.77 5.55
C CYS A 58 -7.33 20.01 4.92
N HIS A 59 -6.28 19.53 5.60
CA HIS A 59 -4.92 19.48 5.08
C HIS A 59 -4.62 18.08 4.53
N LYS A 60 -4.95 17.86 3.25
CA LYS A 60 -4.77 16.55 2.59
C LYS A 60 -3.32 16.11 2.72
N GLY A 61 -3.07 15.03 3.43
CA GLY A 61 -1.73 14.58 3.80
C GLY A 61 -1.79 13.28 4.59
N TYR A 62 -0.72 12.94 5.29
CA TYR A 62 -0.70 11.72 6.12
C TYR A 62 -1.86 11.67 7.12
N VAL A 63 -2.24 12.81 7.71
CA VAL A 63 -3.39 12.91 8.63
C VAL A 63 -4.68 12.40 8.00
N SER A 64 -4.98 12.82 6.76
CA SER A 64 -6.16 12.34 6.01
C SER A 64 -6.14 10.85 5.71
N LEU A 65 -4.97 10.20 5.78
CA LEU A 65 -4.83 8.76 5.54
C LEU A 65 -5.00 7.93 6.82
N PHE A 66 -5.02 8.53 8.03
CA PHE A 66 -5.04 7.78 9.29
C PHE A 66 -6.14 6.72 9.39
N PRO A 67 -7.38 6.93 8.91
CA PRO A 67 -8.40 5.88 8.89
C PRO A 67 -7.98 4.65 8.09
N LEU A 68 -7.25 4.81 6.98
CA LEU A 68 -6.63 3.71 6.26
C LEU A 68 -5.48 3.10 7.08
N LEU A 69 -4.53 3.92 7.53
CA LEU A 69 -3.30 3.49 8.21
C LEU A 69 -3.57 2.66 9.46
N THR A 70 -4.63 3.03 10.18
CA THR A 70 -5.06 2.33 11.40
C THR A 70 -6.02 1.20 11.10
N GLY A 71 -6.42 0.98 9.84
CA GLY A 71 -7.24 -0.14 9.40
C GLY A 71 -8.72 -0.03 9.75
N PHE A 72 -9.29 1.17 9.70
CA PHE A 72 -10.74 1.39 9.79
C PHE A 72 -11.44 1.35 8.43
N LEU A 73 -10.69 1.44 7.32
CA LEU A 73 -11.22 1.22 5.96
C LEU A 73 -11.00 -0.23 5.55
N ASP A 74 -12.10 -0.98 5.45
CA ASP A 74 -12.11 -2.33 4.88
C ASP A 74 -12.18 -2.33 3.34
N ALA A 75 -12.07 -3.51 2.73
CA ALA A 75 -12.03 -3.68 1.27
C ALA A 75 -13.29 -3.18 0.53
N SER A 76 -14.41 -3.06 1.24
CA SER A 76 -15.72 -2.60 0.74
C SER A 76 -16.10 -1.20 1.19
N HIS A 77 -15.25 -0.52 1.98
CA HIS A 77 -15.58 0.76 2.58
C HIS A 77 -15.86 1.82 1.50
N PRO A 78 -16.96 2.59 1.60
CA PRO A 78 -17.36 3.54 0.56
C PRO A 78 -16.28 4.60 0.27
N HIS A 79 -15.58 5.05 1.31
CA HIS A 79 -14.52 6.05 1.22
C HIS A 79 -13.15 5.51 0.77
N LEU A 80 -12.95 4.19 0.68
CA LEU A 80 -11.66 3.62 0.30
C LEU A 80 -11.22 4.12 -1.09
N ARG A 81 -12.16 4.26 -2.04
CA ARG A 81 -11.87 4.79 -3.38
C ARG A 81 -11.17 6.15 -3.34
N PHE A 82 -11.66 7.07 -2.52
CA PHE A 82 -11.17 8.45 -2.44
C PHE A 82 -9.82 8.53 -1.76
N VAL A 83 -9.58 7.67 -0.77
CA VAL A 83 -8.27 7.57 -0.12
C VAL A 83 -7.23 7.01 -1.10
N LEU A 84 -7.59 6.02 -1.92
CA LEU A 84 -6.71 5.51 -2.98
C LEU A 84 -6.48 6.55 -4.10
N ASP A 85 -7.51 7.34 -4.44
CA ASP A 85 -7.38 8.49 -5.35
C ASP A 85 -6.37 9.49 -4.80
N LEU A 86 -6.49 9.86 -3.53
CA LEU A 86 -5.61 10.83 -2.88
C LEU A 86 -4.16 10.34 -2.84
N ILE A 87 -3.92 9.09 -2.43
CA ILE A 87 -2.58 8.49 -2.39
C ILE A 87 -1.94 8.51 -3.77
N ARG A 88 -2.67 8.13 -4.81
CA ARG A 88 -2.14 7.91 -6.16
C ARG A 88 -2.11 9.17 -7.03
N ASN A 89 -2.62 10.30 -6.55
CA ASN A 89 -2.66 11.55 -7.31
C ASN A 89 -1.32 12.32 -7.24
N PRO A 90 -0.62 12.55 -8.37
CA PRO A 90 0.64 13.29 -8.40
C PRO A 90 0.52 14.78 -8.09
N SER A 91 -0.65 15.39 -8.24
CA SER A 91 -0.90 16.77 -7.80
C SER A 91 -1.24 16.86 -6.30
N HIS A 92 -1.37 15.72 -5.63
CA HIS A 92 -1.58 15.64 -4.19
C HIS A 92 -0.44 14.91 -3.49
N LEU A 93 -0.48 13.58 -3.38
CA LEU A 93 0.44 12.85 -2.50
C LEU A 93 1.46 11.96 -3.22
N TRP A 94 1.21 11.57 -4.47
CA TRP A 94 2.05 10.57 -5.13
C TRP A 94 3.34 11.15 -5.68
N THR A 95 4.49 10.51 -5.46
CA THR A 95 5.73 10.82 -6.18
C THR A 95 6.44 9.54 -6.63
N ASP A 96 7.47 9.70 -7.45
CA ASP A 96 8.36 8.60 -7.84
C ASP A 96 9.31 8.17 -6.70
N HIS A 97 9.21 8.82 -5.55
CA HIS A 97 10.04 8.60 -4.37
C HIS A 97 9.26 8.07 -3.15
N GLY A 98 7.93 8.12 -3.20
CA GLY A 98 7.05 7.72 -2.11
C GLY A 98 5.81 8.62 -2.00
N VAL A 99 5.05 8.46 -0.92
CA VAL A 99 3.92 9.34 -0.59
C VAL A 99 4.42 10.50 0.25
N ARG A 100 4.19 11.74 -0.18
CA ARG A 100 4.56 12.98 0.55
C ARG A 100 3.68 13.23 1.77
N SER A 101 4.23 13.91 2.77
CA SER A 101 3.55 14.20 4.05
C SER A 101 2.34 15.13 3.92
N LEU A 102 2.38 16.05 2.97
CA LEU A 102 1.32 17.03 2.71
C LEU A 102 1.12 17.20 1.20
N SER A 103 -0.13 17.41 0.80
CA SER A 103 -0.52 17.68 -0.57
C SER A 103 0.18 18.90 -1.13
N GLU A 104 0.68 18.81 -2.36
CA GLU A 104 1.25 19.95 -3.10
C GLU A 104 0.23 21.05 -3.38
N GLY A 105 -1.06 20.70 -3.48
CA GLY A 105 -2.14 21.68 -3.54
C GLY A 105 -2.46 22.39 -2.21
N ASP A 106 -1.81 22.06 -1.09
CA ASP A 106 -2.01 22.77 0.18
C ASP A 106 -1.16 24.05 0.22
N LYS A 107 -1.74 25.15 0.71
CA LYS A 107 -1.05 26.44 0.83
C LYS A 107 0.19 26.42 1.73
N HIS A 108 0.32 25.43 2.62
CA HIS A 108 1.48 25.29 3.49
C HIS A 108 2.53 24.33 2.93
N TYR A 109 2.33 23.76 1.74
CA TYR A 109 3.28 22.85 1.12
C TYR A 109 4.65 23.51 0.95
N GLY A 110 5.70 22.89 1.49
CA GLY A 110 7.06 23.44 1.41
C GLY A 110 7.32 24.66 2.29
N VAL A 111 6.34 25.16 3.06
CA VAL A 111 6.45 26.44 3.80
C VAL A 111 6.98 26.24 5.24
N GLY A 112 7.75 27.21 5.72
CA GLY A 112 8.32 27.21 7.08
C GLY A 112 9.48 26.23 7.19
N ASP A 113 9.60 25.54 8.33
CA ASP A 113 10.67 24.55 8.54
C ASP A 113 10.56 23.31 7.62
N ASN A 114 9.43 23.17 6.91
CA ASN A 114 9.17 22.12 5.93
C ASN A 114 9.53 20.70 6.41
N TYR A 115 9.10 20.33 7.62
CA TYR A 115 9.38 19.02 8.20
C TYR A 115 8.27 18.02 7.82
N TRP A 116 7.02 18.34 8.18
CA TRP A 116 5.83 17.53 7.87
C TRP A 116 4.96 18.12 6.75
N ARG A 117 5.54 19.00 5.93
CA ARG A 117 4.80 19.82 4.95
C ARG A 117 5.16 19.53 3.49
N SER A 118 5.84 18.43 3.22
CA SER A 118 6.25 18.00 1.87
C SER A 118 7.11 16.73 1.92
N PRO A 119 8.11 16.59 2.81
CA PRO A 119 9.01 15.45 2.79
C PRO A 119 8.31 14.10 2.92
N ILE A 120 8.99 13.07 2.42
CA ILE A 120 8.58 11.66 2.43
C ILE A 120 9.19 11.00 3.66
N TRP A 121 8.34 10.38 4.47
CA TRP A 121 8.76 9.69 5.70
C TRP A 121 8.48 8.20 5.60
N ILE A 122 9.50 7.39 5.90
CA ILE A 122 9.44 5.93 5.69
C ILE A 122 8.49 5.23 6.66
N ASN A 123 8.33 5.72 7.90
CA ASN A 123 7.34 5.20 8.84
C ASN A 123 5.90 5.22 8.29
N PHE A 124 5.45 6.37 7.77
CA PHE A 124 4.11 6.50 7.22
C PHE A 124 3.95 5.71 5.93
N ASN A 125 4.95 5.76 5.05
CA ASN A 125 4.96 4.98 3.82
C ASN A 125 4.93 3.47 4.07
N TYR A 126 5.62 2.99 5.10
CA TYR A 126 5.54 1.60 5.55
C TYR A 126 4.12 1.21 5.98
N LEU A 127 3.43 2.06 6.76
CA LEU A 127 2.05 1.82 7.16
C LEU A 127 1.10 1.82 5.96
N ILE A 128 1.29 2.71 4.99
CA ILE A 128 0.52 2.72 3.74
C ILE A 128 0.70 1.39 3.00
N LEU A 129 1.95 0.93 2.84
CA LEU A 129 2.26 -0.34 2.18
C LEU A 129 1.64 -1.55 2.89
N GLU A 130 1.71 -1.59 4.22
CA GLU A 130 1.12 -2.68 5.01
C GLU A 130 -0.39 -2.79 4.77
N ARG A 131 -1.09 -1.65 4.79
CA ARG A 131 -2.54 -1.60 4.53
C ARG A 131 -2.88 -1.91 3.07
N LEU A 132 -2.13 -1.38 2.11
CA LEU A 132 -2.34 -1.69 0.69
C LEU A 132 -2.12 -3.18 0.40
N LEU A 133 -1.09 -3.79 0.97
CA LEU A 133 -0.83 -5.22 0.86
C LEU A 133 -2.00 -6.06 1.41
N SER A 134 -2.45 -5.73 2.62
CA SER A 134 -3.60 -6.40 3.24
C SER A 134 -4.85 -6.29 2.36
N LEU A 135 -5.14 -5.12 1.81
CA LEU A 135 -6.29 -4.89 0.93
C LEU A 135 -6.12 -5.54 -0.45
N ALA A 136 -4.90 -5.61 -0.99
CA ALA A 136 -4.60 -6.32 -2.24
C ALA A 136 -4.83 -7.83 -2.12
N GLN A 137 -4.71 -8.39 -0.92
CA GLN A 137 -4.94 -9.80 -0.63
C GLN A 137 -6.37 -10.10 -0.15
N THR A 138 -7.19 -9.08 0.08
CA THR A 138 -8.58 -9.23 0.52
C THR A 138 -9.53 -9.04 -0.66
N PRO A 139 -10.48 -9.96 -0.90
CA PRO A 139 -11.49 -9.78 -1.94
C PRO A 139 -12.29 -8.49 -1.73
N GLY A 140 -12.40 -7.68 -2.79
CA GLY A 140 -13.17 -6.44 -2.75
C GLY A 140 -13.08 -5.65 -4.06
N PRO A 141 -13.95 -4.64 -4.24
CA PRO A 141 -14.03 -3.85 -5.48
C PRO A 141 -12.72 -3.15 -5.83
N PHE A 142 -11.89 -2.80 -4.84
CA PHE A 142 -10.65 -2.05 -5.04
C PHE A 142 -9.38 -2.92 -4.92
N GLN A 143 -9.51 -4.25 -4.82
CA GLN A 143 -8.39 -5.16 -4.60
C GLN A 143 -7.25 -4.96 -5.62
N ARG A 144 -7.58 -4.97 -6.92
CA ARG A 144 -6.60 -4.77 -8.00
C ARG A 144 -5.92 -3.41 -7.90
N ARG A 145 -6.68 -2.37 -7.59
CA ARG A 145 -6.15 -1.01 -7.46
C ARG A 145 -5.15 -0.92 -6.29
N CYS A 146 -5.46 -1.56 -5.16
CA CYS A 146 -4.53 -1.65 -4.04
C CYS A 146 -3.24 -2.40 -4.41
N GLN A 147 -3.35 -3.48 -5.19
CA GLN A 147 -2.21 -4.24 -5.70
C GLN A 147 -1.29 -3.37 -6.57
N GLU A 148 -1.84 -2.66 -7.54
CA GLU A 148 -1.10 -1.79 -8.45
C GLU A 148 -0.36 -0.66 -7.70
N ILE A 149 -1.05 0.00 -6.76
CA ILE A 149 -0.45 1.06 -5.93
C ILE A 149 0.64 0.49 -5.02
N TYR A 150 0.40 -0.66 -4.39
CA TYR A 150 1.37 -1.34 -3.52
C TYR A 150 2.67 -1.66 -4.26
N ILE A 151 2.57 -2.29 -5.43
CA ILE A 151 3.71 -2.69 -6.26
C ILE A 151 4.60 -1.48 -6.56
N GLN A 152 3.99 -0.41 -7.10
CA GLN A 152 4.72 0.78 -7.51
C GLN A 152 5.30 1.52 -6.32
N LEU A 153 4.52 1.71 -5.26
CA LEU A 153 4.97 2.44 -4.08
C LEU A 153 6.15 1.73 -3.41
N ARG A 154 6.07 0.40 -3.28
CA ARG A 154 7.13 -0.42 -2.70
C ARG A 154 8.43 -0.25 -3.48
N ARG A 155 8.36 -0.28 -4.81
CA ARG A 155 9.51 -0.06 -5.68
C ARG A 155 10.11 1.34 -5.50
N ASN A 156 9.29 2.38 -5.61
CA ASN A 156 9.70 3.79 -5.48
C ASN A 156 10.45 4.05 -4.17
N ILE A 157 9.93 3.53 -3.05
CA ILE A 157 10.56 3.71 -1.74
C ILE A 157 11.91 2.99 -1.65
N VAL A 158 11.97 1.72 -2.08
CA VAL A 158 13.20 0.93 -2.02
C VAL A 158 14.28 1.54 -2.91
N GLU A 159 13.93 1.92 -4.14
CA GLU A 159 14.86 2.56 -5.07
C GLU A 159 15.35 3.91 -4.52
N THR A 160 14.47 4.74 -3.97
CA THR A 160 14.85 6.05 -3.40
C THR A 160 15.83 5.92 -2.25
N VAL A 161 15.51 5.08 -1.25
CA VAL A 161 16.38 4.87 -0.09
C VAL A 161 17.71 4.25 -0.51
N TYR A 162 17.69 3.29 -1.44
CA TYR A 162 18.89 2.62 -1.92
C TYR A 162 19.79 3.55 -2.72
N THR A 163 19.25 4.32 -3.67
CA THR A 163 20.01 5.30 -4.46
C THR A 163 20.61 6.37 -3.55
N SER A 164 19.82 6.95 -2.63
CA SER A 164 20.35 7.91 -1.67
C SER A 164 21.45 7.31 -0.80
N TYR A 165 21.35 6.03 -0.41
CA TYR A 165 22.40 5.35 0.33
C TYR A 165 23.67 5.13 -0.50
N LEU A 166 23.55 4.78 -1.79
CA LEU A 166 24.70 4.66 -2.69
C LEU A 166 25.40 6.00 -2.91
N ASP A 167 24.63 7.08 -3.07
CA ASP A 167 25.16 8.40 -3.36
C ASP A 167 25.86 9.04 -2.15
N THR A 168 25.33 8.81 -0.94
CA THR A 168 25.80 9.53 0.25
C THR A 168 26.44 8.64 1.31
N GLY A 169 26.33 7.31 1.21
CA GLY A 169 26.78 6.35 2.23
C GLY A 169 25.88 6.26 3.47
N PHE A 170 24.70 6.91 3.47
CA PHE A 170 23.83 7.01 4.65
C PHE A 170 22.37 6.78 4.32
N VAL A 171 21.62 6.30 5.31
CA VAL A 171 20.16 6.40 5.32
C VAL A 171 19.74 7.65 6.07
N TRP A 172 18.65 8.28 5.63
CA TRP A 172 18.23 9.60 6.10
C TRP A 172 16.88 9.58 6.81
N GLU A 173 16.62 10.61 7.61
CA GLU A 173 15.40 10.75 8.39
C GLU A 173 14.14 10.87 7.50
N GLN A 174 14.25 11.70 6.47
CA GLN A 174 13.21 11.98 5.48
C GLN A 174 13.84 12.15 4.10
N TYR A 175 13.02 12.08 3.05
CA TYR A 175 13.45 12.22 1.66
C TYR A 175 12.69 13.33 0.94
N ASP A 176 13.40 14.05 0.08
CA ASP A 176 12.82 15.09 -0.78
C ASP A 176 11.84 14.47 -1.81
N PRO A 177 10.64 15.03 -2.01
CA PRO A 177 9.68 14.48 -2.96
C PRO A 177 9.98 14.75 -4.43
N VAL A 178 10.91 15.66 -4.76
CA VAL A 178 11.26 16.03 -6.14
C VAL A 178 12.40 15.16 -6.68
N GLY A 179 13.50 15.06 -5.92
CA GLY A 179 14.71 14.33 -6.34
C GLY A 179 15.00 13.06 -5.54
N GLY A 180 14.23 12.77 -4.49
CA GLY A 180 14.48 11.61 -3.64
C GLY A 180 15.73 11.73 -2.77
N HIS A 181 16.32 12.93 -2.67
CA HIS A 181 17.52 13.15 -1.88
C HIS A 181 17.22 13.04 -0.38
N GLY A 182 18.09 12.37 0.36
CA GLY A 182 18.02 12.33 1.81
C GLY A 182 18.18 13.70 2.45
N GLN A 183 17.39 13.98 3.49
CA GLN A 183 17.40 15.25 4.20
C GLN A 183 17.47 15.04 5.72
N ARG A 184 17.91 16.09 6.44
CA ARG A 184 17.93 16.18 7.91
C ARG A 184 18.88 15.15 8.55
N GLY A 185 18.43 14.37 9.52
CA GLY A 185 19.27 13.43 10.25
C GLY A 185 19.92 12.38 9.32
N GLN A 186 21.24 12.30 9.35
CA GLN A 186 22.02 11.23 8.69
C GLN A 186 22.11 10.00 9.59
N GLN A 187 22.51 8.87 8.99
CA GLN A 187 22.64 7.58 9.70
C GLN A 187 21.36 7.22 10.45
N PHE A 188 20.20 7.62 9.91
CA PHE A 188 18.93 7.48 10.59
C PHE A 188 18.39 6.06 10.46
N THR A 189 19.05 5.10 11.10
CA THR A 189 18.55 3.73 11.25
C THR A 189 17.46 3.63 12.33
N GLY A 190 16.73 4.72 12.57
CA GLY A 190 15.45 4.75 13.27
C GLY A 190 14.34 4.15 12.39
N TRP A 191 13.24 4.86 12.17
CA TRP A 191 12.16 4.30 11.33
C TRP A 191 12.57 4.04 9.88
N THR A 192 13.62 4.67 9.34
CA THR A 192 14.06 4.42 7.95
C THR A 192 14.61 3.00 7.80
N ALA A 193 15.02 2.33 8.88
CA ALA A 193 15.35 0.92 8.88
C ALA A 193 14.16 0.01 8.46
N LEU A 194 12.92 0.51 8.50
CA LEU A 194 11.74 -0.19 7.97
C LEU A 194 11.87 -0.51 6.46
N VAL A 195 12.76 0.16 5.71
CA VAL A 195 13.06 -0.22 4.32
C VAL A 195 13.45 -1.71 4.20
N VAL A 196 14.11 -2.27 5.21
CA VAL A 196 14.45 -3.70 5.25
C VAL A 196 13.19 -4.56 5.31
N LYS A 197 12.19 -4.16 6.10
CA LYS A 197 10.89 -4.82 6.14
C LYS A 197 10.14 -4.66 4.83
N ILE A 198 10.16 -3.47 4.22
CA ILE A 198 9.54 -3.20 2.92
C ILE A 198 10.12 -4.12 1.84
N MET A 199 11.45 -4.26 1.78
CA MET A 199 12.11 -5.19 0.86
C MET A 199 11.67 -6.65 1.06
N SER A 200 11.37 -7.04 2.30
CA SER A 200 10.89 -8.39 2.64
C SER A 200 9.39 -8.64 2.38
N MET A 201 8.60 -7.59 2.10
CA MET A 201 7.17 -7.76 1.81
C MET A 201 6.94 -8.55 0.50
N PRO A 202 5.82 -9.27 0.38
CA PRO A 202 5.50 -10.09 -0.79
C PRO A 202 5.56 -9.33 -2.11
N ASP A 203 6.17 -9.93 -3.12
CA ASP A 203 6.17 -9.41 -4.48
C ASP A 203 4.90 -9.88 -5.21
N LEU A 204 4.03 -8.92 -5.53
CA LEU A 204 2.75 -9.17 -6.21
C LEU A 204 2.84 -8.96 -7.74
N GLU A 205 3.98 -8.53 -8.29
CA GLU A 205 4.19 -8.40 -9.74
C GLU A 205 4.17 -9.76 -10.45
N ALA A 206 4.75 -10.77 -9.80
CA ALA A 206 4.78 -12.14 -10.32
C ALA A 206 3.37 -12.74 -10.45
N ASP A 207 2.44 -12.35 -9.57
CA ASP A 207 1.05 -12.81 -9.62
C ASP A 207 0.27 -12.13 -10.77
N GLU A 208 0.58 -10.86 -11.09
CA GLU A 208 0.02 -10.17 -12.27
C GLU A 208 0.53 -10.76 -13.57
N GLY A 209 1.84 -10.98 -13.71
CA GLY A 209 2.43 -11.56 -14.91
C GLY A 209 1.89 -12.96 -15.23
N VAL A 210 1.69 -13.79 -14.19
CA VAL A 210 1.02 -15.09 -14.34
C VAL A 210 -0.44 -14.91 -14.78
N ARG A 211 -1.17 -13.97 -14.19
CA ARG A 211 -2.59 -13.72 -14.53
C ARG A 211 -2.77 -13.18 -15.95
N GLU A 212 -1.92 -12.27 -16.40
CA GLU A 212 -1.93 -11.74 -17.77
C GLU A 212 -1.58 -12.82 -18.78
N MET A 213 -0.57 -13.63 -18.50
CA MET A 213 -0.22 -14.79 -19.32
C MET A 213 -1.42 -15.74 -19.46
N VAL A 214 -2.07 -16.11 -18.36
CA VAL A 214 -3.26 -16.99 -18.37
C VAL A 214 -4.42 -16.37 -19.16
N LYS A 215 -4.67 -15.07 -19.01
CA LYS A 215 -5.71 -14.36 -19.79
C LYS A 215 -5.40 -14.35 -21.29
N GLY A 216 -4.15 -14.07 -21.67
CA GLY A 216 -3.71 -14.09 -23.07
C GLY A 216 -3.95 -15.45 -23.72
N TYR A 217 -3.57 -16.53 -23.04
CA TYR A 217 -3.82 -17.90 -23.50
C TYR A 217 -5.31 -18.23 -23.57
N TYR A 218 -6.12 -17.81 -22.59
CA TYR A 218 -7.56 -18.05 -22.61
C TYR A 218 -8.24 -17.36 -23.81
N GLU A 219 -7.89 -16.11 -24.10
CA GLU A 219 -8.41 -15.39 -25.26
C GLU A 219 -7.94 -16.02 -26.59
N GLU A 220 -6.70 -16.50 -26.67
CA GLU A 220 -6.19 -17.23 -27.83
C GLU A 220 -6.93 -18.56 -28.05
N ALA A 221 -7.16 -19.32 -26.96
CA ALA A 221 -7.92 -20.57 -27.00
C ALA A 221 -9.38 -20.33 -27.41
N LYS A 222 -9.99 -19.25 -26.91
CA LYS A 222 -11.35 -18.83 -27.29
C LYS A 222 -11.42 -18.46 -28.77
N LYS A 223 -10.45 -17.71 -29.31
CA LYS A 223 -10.37 -17.40 -30.75
C LYS A 223 -10.24 -18.66 -31.61
N LYS A 224 -9.41 -19.62 -31.20
CA LYS A 224 -9.25 -20.91 -31.88
C LYS A 224 -10.51 -21.79 -31.82
N ALA A 225 -11.23 -21.77 -30.70
CA ALA A 225 -12.49 -22.51 -30.53
C ALA A 225 -13.66 -21.93 -31.34
N VAL A 226 -13.72 -20.60 -31.54
CA VAL A 226 -14.73 -19.95 -32.39
C VAL A 226 -14.44 -20.19 -33.88
N GLY A 227 -13.18 -20.33 -34.27
CA GLY A 227 -12.77 -20.64 -35.64
C GLY A 227 -12.94 -22.09 -36.07
N ASN A 228 -13.07 -23.04 -35.13
CA ASN A 228 -13.14 -24.47 -35.42
C ASN A 228 -14.35 -25.11 -34.73
N LYS A 229 -15.49 -25.19 -35.45
CA LYS A 229 -16.61 -26.07 -35.06
C LYS A 229 -16.21 -27.52 -35.32
N GLY A 230 -15.35 -28.07 -34.48
CA GLY A 230 -14.92 -29.45 -34.58
C GLY A 230 -13.74 -29.77 -33.68
N VAL A 231 -13.97 -30.71 -32.76
CA VAL A 231 -12.98 -31.46 -31.96
C VAL A 231 -12.50 -30.76 -30.68
N GLY A 232 -12.75 -31.44 -29.55
CA GLY A 232 -12.44 -31.03 -28.17
C GLY A 232 -10.95 -31.01 -27.83
N ALA A 233 -10.19 -30.12 -28.48
CA ALA A 233 -8.76 -29.93 -28.22
C ALA A 233 -8.45 -28.80 -27.21
N GLY A 234 -9.43 -27.97 -26.82
CA GLY A 234 -9.19 -26.76 -26.02
C GLY A 234 -8.92 -27.00 -24.52
N ALA A 235 -9.54 -28.03 -23.92
CA ALA A 235 -9.46 -28.24 -22.47
C ALA A 235 -8.15 -28.88 -22.02
N GLY A 236 -7.61 -29.83 -22.79
CA GLY A 236 -6.36 -30.54 -22.43
C GLY A 236 -5.14 -29.63 -22.45
N SER A 237 -5.04 -28.73 -23.44
CA SER A 237 -3.93 -27.77 -23.53
C SER A 237 -3.93 -26.76 -22.38
N LEU A 238 -5.11 -26.32 -21.93
CA LEU A 238 -5.24 -25.36 -20.83
C LEU A 238 -4.80 -25.98 -19.48
N VAL A 239 -5.15 -27.25 -19.23
CA VAL A 239 -4.76 -27.97 -18.00
C VAL A 239 -3.24 -28.18 -17.94
N VAL A 240 -2.61 -28.54 -19.07
CA VAL A 240 -1.15 -28.72 -19.13
C VAL A 240 -0.42 -27.41 -18.86
N VAL A 241 -0.87 -26.28 -19.43
CA VAL A 241 -0.24 -24.97 -19.21
C VAL A 241 -0.44 -24.48 -17.78
N VAL A 242 -1.65 -24.60 -17.22
CA VAL A 242 -1.91 -24.27 -15.81
C VAL A 242 -1.03 -25.12 -14.88
N GLY A 243 -0.83 -26.40 -15.21
CA GLY A 243 0.08 -27.30 -14.50
C GLY A 243 1.54 -26.85 -14.57
N ILE A 244 2.04 -26.48 -15.76
CA ILE A 244 3.42 -26.01 -15.96
C ILE A 244 3.65 -24.67 -15.26
N VAL A 245 2.73 -23.72 -15.41
CA VAL A 245 2.81 -22.40 -14.76
C VAL A 245 2.74 -22.55 -13.24
N GLY A 246 1.85 -23.38 -12.73
CA GLY A 246 1.78 -23.73 -11.31
C GLY A 246 3.08 -24.37 -10.81
N PHE A 247 3.65 -25.31 -11.57
CA PHE A 247 4.92 -25.97 -11.24
C PHE A 247 6.10 -24.98 -11.19
N VAL A 248 6.22 -24.10 -12.17
CA VAL A 248 7.25 -23.05 -12.21
C VAL A 248 7.06 -22.05 -11.09
N TYR A 249 5.83 -21.62 -10.81
CA TYR A 249 5.50 -20.69 -9.74
C TYR A 249 5.84 -21.25 -8.35
N VAL A 250 5.50 -22.52 -8.09
CA VAL A 250 5.81 -23.22 -6.83
C VAL A 250 7.32 -23.42 -6.67
N ASN A 251 8.03 -23.69 -7.76
CA ASN A 251 9.48 -23.93 -7.72
C ASN A 251 10.35 -22.69 -7.99
N ARG A 252 9.76 -21.48 -8.09
CA ARG A 252 10.47 -20.26 -8.51
C ARG A 252 11.71 -19.93 -7.67
N ARG A 253 11.67 -20.20 -6.37
CA ARG A 253 12.82 -19.99 -5.46
C ARG A 253 13.97 -20.96 -5.74
N ARG A 254 13.67 -22.19 -6.16
CA ARG A 254 14.67 -23.20 -6.54
C ARG A 254 15.30 -22.85 -7.89
N PHE A 255 14.50 -22.39 -8.85
CA PHE A 255 15.00 -21.93 -10.15
C PHE A 255 15.85 -20.66 -10.04
N ALA A 256 15.45 -19.67 -9.23
CA ALA A 256 16.25 -18.48 -8.98
C ALA A 256 17.62 -18.81 -8.36
N GLY A 257 17.68 -19.79 -7.45
CA GLY A 257 18.93 -20.30 -6.88
C GLY A 257 19.82 -21.01 -7.91
N MET A 258 19.21 -21.79 -8.80
CA MET A 258 19.91 -22.50 -9.88
C MET A 258 20.48 -21.53 -10.94
N LEU A 259 19.71 -20.51 -11.33
CA LEU A 259 20.14 -19.45 -12.25
C LEU A 259 21.29 -18.63 -11.68
N ARG A 260 21.27 -18.31 -10.37
CA ARG A 260 22.41 -17.65 -9.69
C ARG A 260 23.66 -18.53 -9.66
N ARG A 261 23.52 -19.86 -9.56
CA ARG A 261 24.64 -20.81 -9.63
C ARG A 261 25.23 -20.89 -11.03
N LEU A 262 24.39 -20.94 -12.06
CA LEU A 262 24.83 -20.96 -13.46
C LEU A 262 25.57 -19.67 -13.86
N ARG A 263 25.09 -18.51 -13.38
CA ARG A 263 25.73 -17.21 -13.65
C ARG A 263 27.09 -17.03 -12.95
N ARG A 264 27.37 -17.79 -11.87
CA ARG A 264 28.68 -17.85 -11.21
C ARG A 264 29.68 -18.79 -11.90
N TYR A 265 29.23 -19.64 -12.82
CA TYR A 265 30.09 -20.55 -13.57
C TYR A 265 30.54 -19.96 -14.93
N ASN A 266 29.87 -18.88 -15.37
CA ASN A 266 30.12 -18.21 -16.65
C ASN A 266 30.78 -16.82 -16.53
N ASN A 267 31.23 -16.46 -15.32
CA ASN A 267 32.12 -15.33 -15.02
C ASN A 267 33.33 -15.86 -14.27
#